data_AF-A0A661GHB2-F1
#
_entry.id   AF-A0A661GHB2-F1
#
_cell.length_a   1.000
_cell.length_b   1.000
_cell.length_c   1.000
_cell.angle_alpha   90.00
_cell.angle_beta   90.00
_cell.angle_gamma   90.00
#
_symmetry.space_group_name_H-M   'P 1'
#
loop_
_entity.id
_entity.type
_entity.pdbx_description
1 polymer ?
#
loop_
_entity_poly.entity_id
_entity_poly.type
_entity_poly.pdbx_seq_one_letter_code
_entity_poly.pdbx_strand_id
1 'polypeptide(L)'
;MFVTETIEYNLLLIALLTVSVATVLEYLRANRRRSSNIVTMSLLAVTTVVLFCAVLARWLREGQGPFLTLYDVLLSNLFTLNLIYLVIYMRFVRTRVSAMVVFPFFVLLGIWLLNLPSAAVPLPDTFDNPWLWMHVLSGKLFLGFSLVPAAL
;
A
#
# COMPACT_ATOMS: atom_id res chain seq x y z
N MET A 1 -21.28 -2.91 -13.89
CA MET A 1 -21.57 -3.54 -12.59
C MET A 1 -20.81 -4.88 -12.49
N PHE A 2 -19.47 -4.86 -12.50
CA PHE A 2 -18.63 -6.08 -12.57
C PHE A 2 -17.65 -6.24 -11.40
N VAL A 3 -17.54 -5.24 -10.53
CA VAL A 3 -16.67 -5.30 -9.35
C VAL A 3 -17.53 -5.55 -8.11
N THR A 4 -17.28 -6.66 -7.43
CA THR A 4 -17.94 -7.02 -6.17
C THR A 4 -16.98 -6.79 -5.00
N GLU A 5 -17.52 -6.62 -3.79
CA GLU A 5 -16.71 -6.55 -2.56
C GLU A 5 -15.79 -7.78 -2.41
N THR A 6 -16.22 -8.95 -2.88
CA THR A 6 -15.42 -10.17 -2.88
C THR A 6 -14.14 -10.03 -3.70
N ILE A 7 -14.17 -9.31 -4.82
CA ILE A 7 -12.98 -9.08 -5.66
C ILE A 7 -11.98 -8.20 -4.92
N GLU A 8 -12.44 -7.09 -4.31
CA GLU A 8 -11.60 -6.20 -3.50
C GLU A 8 -10.94 -6.96 -2.34
N TYR A 9 -11.74 -7.76 -1.61
CA TYR A 9 -11.25 -8.57 -0.50
C TYR A 9 -10.19 -9.59 -0.94
N ASN A 10 -10.41 -10.29 -2.06
CA ASN A 10 -9.44 -11.24 -2.61
C ASN A 10 -8.14 -10.56 -3.05
N LEU A 11 -8.22 -9.38 -3.67
CA LEU A 11 -7.04 -8.59 -4.03
C LEU A 11 -6.25 -8.19 -2.79
N LEU A 12 -6.93 -7.78 -1.72
CA LEU A 12 -6.29 -7.47 -0.44
C LEU A 12 -5.60 -8.68 0.21
N LEU A 13 -6.25 -9.85 0.20
CA LEU A 13 -5.64 -11.08 0.68
C LEU A 13 -4.39 -11.45 -0.12
N ILE A 14 -4.43 -11.32 -1.45
CA ILE A 14 -3.27 -11.58 -2.31
C ILE A 14 -2.14 -10.60 -1.97
N ALA A 15 -2.42 -9.30 -1.86
CA ALA A 15 -1.42 -8.30 -1.52
C ALA A 15 -0.80 -8.55 -0.12
N LEU A 16 -1.63 -8.96 0.85
CA LEU A 16 -1.17 -9.28 2.20
C LEU A 16 -0.28 -10.53 2.19
N LEU A 17 -0.65 -11.55 1.42
CA LEU A 17 0.13 -12.77 1.29
C LEU A 17 1.49 -12.48 0.63
N THR A 18 1.52 -11.71 -0.46
CA THR A 18 2.76 -11.39 -1.17
C THR A 18 3.72 -10.56 -0.32
N VAL A 19 3.23 -9.56 0.42
CA VAL A 19 4.08 -8.76 1.32
C VAL A 19 4.51 -9.56 2.57
N SER A 20 3.68 -10.48 3.06
CA SER A 20 4.07 -11.39 4.16
C SER A 20 5.19 -12.34 3.71
N VAL A 21 5.09 -12.91 2.51
CA VAL A 21 6.17 -13.73 1.92
C VAL A 21 7.45 -12.90 1.75
N ALA A 22 7.35 -11.66 1.26
CA ALA A 22 8.50 -10.75 1.16
C ALA A 22 9.14 -10.48 2.54
N THR A 23 8.32 -10.29 3.57
CA THR A 23 8.76 -10.11 4.97
C THR A 23 9.58 -11.30 5.46
N VAL A 24 9.03 -12.51 5.34
CA VAL A 24 9.71 -13.74 5.78
C VAL A 24 11.02 -13.93 5.02
N LEU A 25 11.04 -13.69 3.70
CA LEU A 25 12.24 -13.81 2.89
C LEU A 25 13.34 -12.83 3.32
N GLU A 26 13.01 -11.58 3.64
CA GLU A 26 13.99 -10.61 4.12
C GLU A 26 14.56 -11.01 5.49
N TYR A 27 13.72 -11.48 6.42
CA TYR A 27 14.20 -11.98 7.71
C TYR A 27 15.12 -13.20 7.59
N LEU A 28 14.75 -14.18 6.76
CA LEU A 28 15.59 -15.36 6.49
C LEU A 28 16.92 -15.00 5.82
N ARG A 29 16.97 -13.87 5.12
CA ARG A 29 18.15 -13.40 4.38
C ARG A 29 18.95 -12.33 5.13
N ALA A 30 18.48 -11.88 6.29
CA ALA A 30 19.11 -10.85 7.12
C ALA A 30 20.62 -11.09 7.35
N ASN A 31 21.03 -12.35 7.52
CA ASN A 31 22.42 -12.73 7.76
C ASN A 31 23.29 -12.83 6.48
N ARG A 32 22.71 -12.71 5.28
CA ARG A 32 23.45 -12.80 4.01
C ARG A 32 23.65 -11.39 3.45
N ARG A 33 24.88 -10.84 3.57
CA ARG A 33 25.32 -9.56 2.98
C ARG A 33 25.30 -9.56 1.45
N ARG A 34 24.14 -9.67 0.79
CA ARG A 34 24.03 -9.61 -0.68
C ARG A 34 23.28 -8.37 -1.15
N SER A 35 23.88 -7.67 -2.12
CA SER A 35 23.49 -6.32 -2.55
C SER A 35 22.43 -6.26 -3.66
N SER A 36 21.74 -7.36 -4.01
CA SER A 36 20.59 -7.33 -4.94
C SER A 36 19.66 -8.52 -4.73
N ASN A 37 18.39 -8.23 -4.41
CA ASN A 37 17.36 -9.26 -4.21
C ASN A 37 16.18 -9.02 -5.16
N ILE A 38 16.33 -9.52 -6.38
CA ILE A 38 15.32 -9.43 -7.44
C ILE A 38 13.99 -10.08 -7.03
N VAL A 39 14.02 -11.10 -6.18
CA VAL A 39 12.82 -11.79 -5.70
C VAL A 39 11.99 -10.87 -4.81
N THR A 40 12.61 -10.20 -3.84
CA THR A 40 11.93 -9.22 -2.98
C THR A 40 11.38 -8.05 -3.81
N MET A 41 12.17 -7.52 -4.75
CA MET A 41 11.72 -6.47 -5.66
C MET A 41 10.50 -6.91 -6.48
N SER A 42 10.52 -8.13 -6.99
CA SER A 42 9.40 -8.69 -7.77
C SER A 42 8.16 -8.84 -6.91
N LEU A 43 8.29 -9.35 -5.68
CA LEU A 43 7.18 -9.46 -4.74
C LEU A 43 6.58 -8.10 -4.39
N LEU A 44 7.41 -7.09 -4.12
CA LEU A 44 6.94 -5.71 -3.90
C LEU A 44 6.24 -5.13 -5.12
N ALA A 45 6.74 -5.39 -6.33
CA ALA A 45 6.11 -4.96 -7.57
C ALA A 45 4.73 -5.62 -7.75
N VAL A 46 4.64 -6.93 -7.51
CA VAL A 46 3.36 -7.67 -7.52
C VAL A 46 2.40 -7.09 -6.49
N THR A 47 2.83 -6.91 -5.23
CA THR A 47 2.01 -6.27 -4.18
C THR A 47 1.51 -4.89 -4.64
N THR A 48 2.37 -4.08 -5.27
CA THR A 48 2.00 -2.75 -5.78
C THR A 48 0.90 -2.83 -6.83
N VAL A 49 1.05 -3.72 -7.80
CA VAL A 49 0.07 -3.92 -8.88
C VAL A 49 -1.26 -4.41 -8.33
N VAL A 50 -1.23 -5.38 -7.41
CA VAL A 50 -2.44 -5.92 -6.79
C VAL A 50 -3.16 -4.85 -5.96
N LEU A 51 -2.43 -4.03 -5.20
CA LEU A 51 -3.01 -2.92 -4.45
C LEU A 51 -3.55 -1.82 -5.35
N PHE A 52 -2.88 -1.53 -6.47
CA PHE A 52 -3.42 -0.63 -7.50
C PHE A 52 -4.76 -1.15 -8.03
N CYS A 53 -4.84 -2.45 -8.36
CA CYS A 53 -6.09 -3.07 -8.79
C CYS A 53 -7.17 -2.99 -7.71
N ALA A 54 -6.84 -3.17 -6.42
CA ALA A 54 -7.81 -3.05 -5.32
C ALA A 54 -8.35 -1.62 -5.18
N VAL A 55 -7.46 -0.62 -5.26
CA VAL A 55 -7.82 0.81 -5.27
C VAL A 55 -8.72 1.13 -6.47
N LEU A 56 -8.36 0.66 -7.65
CA LEU A 56 -9.12 0.91 -8.88
C LEU A 56 -10.48 0.21 -8.86
N ALA A 57 -10.53 -1.05 -8.42
CA ALA A 57 -11.76 -1.81 -8.24
C ALA A 57 -12.74 -1.05 -7.34
N ARG A 58 -12.25 -0.54 -6.21
CA ARG A 58 -13.04 0.24 -5.28
C ARG A 58 -13.54 1.54 -5.87
N TRP A 59 -12.67 2.29 -6.55
CA TRP A 59 -13.07 3.52 -7.22
C TRP A 59 -14.19 3.26 -8.24
N LEU A 60 -14.08 2.19 -9.03
CA LEU A 60 -15.11 1.81 -10.01
C LEU A 60 -16.42 1.34 -9.35
N ARG A 61 -16.36 0.71 -8.17
CA ARG A 61 -17.55 0.22 -7.45
C ARG A 61 -18.31 1.35 -6.76
N GLU A 62 -17.60 2.27 -6.12
CA GLU A 62 -18.20 3.33 -5.31
C GLU A 62 -18.45 4.62 -6.09
N GLY A 63 -17.87 4.77 -7.28
CA GLY A 63 -18.02 5.97 -8.12
C GLY A 63 -17.29 7.21 -7.59
N GLN A 64 -16.55 7.07 -6.50
CA GLN A 64 -15.79 8.14 -5.83
C GLN A 64 -14.40 7.63 -5.41
N GLY A 65 -13.46 8.56 -5.24
CA GLY A 65 -12.09 8.20 -4.89
C GLY A 65 -11.96 7.66 -3.45
N PRO A 66 -11.02 6.73 -3.20
CA PRO A 66 -10.87 6.10 -1.89
C PRO A 66 -10.09 7.02 -0.94
N PHE A 67 -10.78 8.00 -0.36
CA PHE A 67 -10.24 8.87 0.69
C PHE A 67 -11.22 9.27 1.80
N LEU A 68 -12.45 8.73 1.83
CA LEU A 68 -13.50 9.18 2.76
C LEU A 68 -13.54 8.40 4.07
N THR A 69 -13.57 7.07 3.99
CA THR A 69 -13.59 6.21 5.18
C THR A 69 -12.19 5.87 5.65
N LEU A 70 -12.06 5.37 6.88
CA LEU A 70 -10.77 4.85 7.34
C LEU A 70 -10.30 3.68 6.46
N TYR A 71 -11.21 2.85 5.97
CA TYR A 71 -10.91 1.78 5.02
C TYR A 71 -10.29 2.35 3.73
N ASP A 72 -10.91 3.37 3.16
CA ASP A 72 -10.44 4.06 1.95
C ASP A 72 -9.03 4.64 2.10
N VAL A 73 -8.84 5.37 3.20
CA VAL A 73 -7.56 6.02 3.52
C VAL A 73 -6.48 4.97 3.72
N LEU A 74 -6.78 3.89 4.45
CA LEU A 74 -5.80 2.86 4.76
C LEU A 74 -5.44 2.02 3.52
N LEU A 75 -6.42 1.63 2.69
CA LEU A 75 -6.21 0.95 1.41
C LEU A 75 -5.32 1.78 0.48
N SER A 76 -5.70 3.03 0.27
CA SER A 76 -5.01 3.91 -0.67
C SER A 76 -3.64 4.35 -0.16
N ASN A 77 -3.43 4.40 1.16
CA ASN A 77 -2.11 4.61 1.77
C ASN A 77 -1.22 3.38 1.64
N LEU A 78 -1.74 2.17 1.87
CA LEU A 78 -0.98 0.93 1.69
C LEU A 78 -0.42 0.84 0.27
N PHE A 79 -1.24 1.16 -0.74
CA PHE A 79 -0.81 1.25 -2.13
C PHE A 79 0.33 2.25 -2.32
N THR A 80 0.15 3.52 -1.92
CA THR A 80 1.15 4.57 -2.14
C THR A 80 2.44 4.33 -1.38
N LEU A 81 2.36 3.84 -0.14
CA LEU A 81 3.54 3.52 0.67
C LEU A 81 4.33 2.38 0.03
N ASN A 82 3.66 1.32 -0.43
CA ASN A 82 4.32 0.21 -1.10
C ASN A 82 4.96 0.64 -2.42
N LEU A 83 4.30 1.49 -3.21
CA LEU A 83 4.84 2.06 -4.45
C LEU A 83 6.10 2.90 -4.19
N ILE A 84 6.04 3.83 -3.23
CA ILE A 84 7.16 4.72 -2.91
C ILE A 84 8.33 3.92 -2.33
N TYR A 85 8.04 2.96 -1.44
CA TYR A 85 9.07 2.10 -0.89
C TYR A 85 9.71 1.21 -1.95
N LEU A 86 8.94 0.68 -2.91
CA LEU A 86 9.49 -0.05 -4.06
C LEU A 86 10.49 0.82 -4.82
N VAL A 87 10.14 2.06 -5.17
CA VAL A 87 11.05 2.99 -5.86
C VAL A 87 12.33 3.23 -5.05
N ILE A 88 12.20 3.46 -3.75
CA ILE A 88 13.34 3.67 -2.84
C ILE A 88 14.21 2.40 -2.78
N TYR A 89 13.62 1.23 -2.63
CA TYR A 89 14.29 -0.08 -2.54
C TYR A 89 15.04 -0.42 -3.84
N MET A 90 14.51 0.00 -4.99
CA MET A 90 15.18 -0.13 -6.29
C MET A 90 16.38 0.82 -6.40
N ARG A 91 16.24 2.08 -5.96
CA ARG A 91 17.24 3.12 -6.20
C ARG A 91 18.38 3.14 -5.18
N PHE A 92 18.10 2.79 -3.93
CA PHE A 92 19.03 2.90 -2.82
C PHE A 92 19.26 1.54 -2.15
N VAL A 93 20.47 0.98 -2.28
CA VAL A 93 20.79 -0.32 -1.66
C VAL A 93 20.83 -0.23 -0.13
N ARG A 94 21.18 0.94 0.41
CA ARG A 94 21.31 1.18 1.86
C ARG A 94 19.98 1.07 2.60
N THR A 95 18.88 1.40 1.94
CA THR A 95 17.53 1.37 2.51
C THR A 95 16.97 -0.03 2.68
N ARG A 96 17.64 -1.05 2.17
CA ARG A 96 17.15 -2.43 2.26
C ARG A 96 17.21 -3.00 3.67
N VAL A 97 18.06 -2.44 4.53
CA VAL A 97 18.06 -2.80 5.96
C VAL A 97 16.73 -2.43 6.61
N SER A 98 16.09 -1.33 6.19
CA SER A 98 14.80 -0.93 6.74
C SER A 98 13.64 -1.81 6.29
N ALA A 99 13.82 -2.68 5.29
CA ALA A 99 12.79 -3.61 4.83
C ALA A 99 12.34 -4.54 5.96
N MET A 100 13.25 -4.84 6.90
CA MET A 100 12.94 -5.62 8.11
C MET A 100 11.90 -4.96 9.00
N VAL A 101 11.74 -3.63 8.95
CA VAL A 101 10.76 -2.88 9.74
C VAL A 101 9.55 -2.50 8.88
N VAL A 102 9.80 -2.06 7.64
CA VAL A 102 8.76 -1.56 6.75
C VAL A 102 7.81 -2.66 6.29
N PHE A 103 8.30 -3.86 5.97
CA PHE A 103 7.41 -4.93 5.49
C PHE A 103 6.46 -5.46 6.58
N PRO A 104 6.92 -5.77 7.81
CA PRO A 104 6.00 -6.09 8.90
C PRO A 104 5.00 -4.97 9.17
N PHE A 105 5.41 -3.71 9.03
CA PHE A 105 4.50 -2.58 9.16
C PHE A 105 3.41 -2.59 8.09
N PHE A 106 3.73 -2.89 6.83
CA PHE A 106 2.73 -3.06 5.77
C PHE A 106 1.80 -4.26 6.03
N VAL A 107 2.33 -5.38 6.54
CA VAL A 107 1.52 -6.53 6.97
C VAL A 107 0.53 -6.11 8.06
N LEU A 108 0.99 -5.39 9.07
CA LEU A 108 0.16 -4.88 10.17
C LEU A 108 -0.96 -3.96 9.64
N LEU A 109 -0.63 -3.01 8.77
CA LEU A 109 -1.63 -2.12 8.16
C LEU A 109 -2.63 -2.91 7.28
N GLY A 110 -2.17 -3.94 6.55
CA GLY A 110 -3.04 -4.81 5.76
C GLY A 110 -3.99 -5.65 6.61
N ILE A 111 -3.50 -6.22 7.71
CA ILE A 111 -4.35 -6.93 8.68
C ILE A 111 -5.37 -5.97 9.29
N TRP A 112 -4.96 -4.76 9.67
CA TRP A 112 -5.87 -3.76 10.19
C TRP A 112 -6.96 -3.41 9.17
N LEU A 113 -6.59 -3.21 7.90
CA LEU A 113 -7.52 -2.93 6.81
C LEU A 113 -8.59 -4.02 6.64
N LEU A 114 -8.24 -5.29 6.76
CA LEU A 114 -9.19 -6.41 6.67
C LEU A 114 -10.25 -6.42 7.78
N ASN A 115 -10.01 -5.70 8.88
CA ASN A 115 -10.92 -5.62 10.02
C ASN A 115 -11.75 -4.32 10.02
N LEU A 116 -11.59 -3.46 9.02
CA LEU A 116 -12.36 -2.22 8.90
C LEU A 116 -13.64 -2.43 8.09
N PRO A 117 -14.73 -1.73 8.44
CA PRO A 117 -15.94 -1.75 7.63
C PRO A 117 -15.67 -1.18 6.24
N SER A 118 -16.05 -1.94 5.20
CA SER A 118 -15.90 -1.55 3.78
C SER A 118 -16.99 -0.60 3.28
N ALA A 119 -18.05 -0.41 4.07
CA ALA A 119 -19.22 0.38 3.73
C ALA A 119 -18.83 1.81 3.32
N ALA A 120 -19.25 2.22 2.13
CA ALA A 120 -19.01 3.57 1.64
C ALA A 120 -19.90 4.59 2.34
N VAL A 121 -19.34 5.79 2.46
CA VAL A 121 -20.04 6.99 2.92
C VAL A 121 -20.16 7.93 1.71
N PRO A 122 -21.34 8.54 1.46
CA PRO A 122 -21.49 9.48 0.36
C PRO A 122 -20.58 10.70 0.56
N LEU A 123 -19.96 11.18 -0.52
CA LEU A 123 -19.16 12.41 -0.52
C LEU A 123 -20.05 13.60 -0.12
N PRO A 124 -19.74 14.31 0.98
CA PRO A 124 -20.46 15.54 1.32
C PRO A 124 -20.18 16.62 0.29
N ASP A 125 -21.20 17.38 -0.11
CA ASP A 125 -21.09 18.44 -1.13
C ASP A 125 -19.96 19.47 -0.84
N THR A 126 -19.67 19.72 0.44
CA THR A 126 -18.59 20.62 0.87
C THR A 126 -17.20 20.15 0.39
N PHE A 127 -17.02 18.85 0.16
CA PHE A 127 -15.77 18.25 -0.30
C PHE A 127 -15.72 18.01 -1.82
N ASP A 128 -16.80 18.28 -2.56
CA ASP A 128 -16.82 18.17 -4.02
C ASP A 128 -16.14 19.38 -4.69
N ASN A 129 -14.82 19.46 -4.51
CA ASN A 129 -14.01 20.53 -5.09
C ASN A 129 -12.56 20.06 -5.37
N PRO A 130 -11.82 20.80 -6.22
CA PRO A 130 -10.45 20.42 -6.58
C PRO A 130 -9.45 20.45 -5.41
N TRP A 131 -9.73 21.21 -4.34
CA TRP A 131 -8.83 21.32 -3.19
C TRP A 131 -8.72 20.00 -2.41
N LEU A 132 -9.78 19.19 -2.42
CA LEU A 132 -9.73 17.85 -1.84
C LEU A 132 -8.62 17.01 -2.48
N TRP A 133 -8.52 17.02 -3.80
CA TRP A 133 -7.51 16.26 -4.54
C TRP A 133 -6.09 16.74 -4.22
N MET A 134 -5.88 18.06 -4.12
CA MET A 134 -4.59 18.61 -3.70
C MET A 134 -4.23 18.21 -2.27
N HIS A 135 -5.19 18.27 -1.34
CA HIS A 135 -4.99 17.83 0.04
C HIS A 135 -4.61 16.34 0.11
N VAL A 136 -5.40 15.47 -0.52
CA VAL A 136 -5.17 14.01 -0.53
C VAL A 136 -3.81 13.66 -1.15
N LEU A 137 -3.46 14.29 -2.28
CA LEU A 137 -2.17 14.07 -2.93
C LEU A 137 -1.01 14.53 -2.04
N SER A 138 -1.12 15.73 -1.45
CA SER A 138 -0.09 16.27 -0.57
C SER A 138 0.15 15.38 0.66
N GLY A 139 -0.92 14.85 1.27
CA GLY A 139 -0.83 13.94 2.41
C GLY A 139 -0.15 12.62 2.05
N LYS A 140 -0.49 12.05 0.88
CA LYS A 140 0.12 10.81 0.38
C LYS A 140 1.61 10.97 0.10
N LEU A 141 2.01 12.07 -0.53
CA LEU A 141 3.42 12.37 -0.79
C LEU A 141 4.19 12.60 0.51
N PHE A 142 3.63 13.39 1.42
CA PHE A 142 4.25 13.63 2.73
C PHE A 142 4.47 12.31 3.50
N LEU A 143 3.43 11.47 3.60
CA LEU A 143 3.53 10.18 4.28
C LEU A 143 4.54 9.27 3.58
N GLY A 144 4.55 9.24 2.25
CA GLY A 144 5.53 8.49 1.48
C GLY A 144 6.98 8.94 1.72
N PHE A 145 7.23 10.24 1.74
CA PHE A 145 8.57 10.76 2.04
C PHE A 145 8.99 10.55 3.49
N SER A 146 8.05 10.44 4.43
CA SER A 146 8.33 10.11 5.83
C SER A 146 8.93 8.70 6.02
N LEU A 147 8.79 7.81 5.03
CA LEU A 147 9.47 6.51 5.02
C LEU A 147 10.97 6.63 4.72
N VAL A 148 11.43 7.71 4.08
CA VAL A 148 12.84 7.87 3.68
C VAL A 148 13.78 7.96 4.89
N PRO A 149 13.51 8.78 5.93
CA PRO A 149 14.32 8.79 7.15
C PRO A 149 14.30 7.46 7.90
N ALA A 150 13.15 6.77 7.96
CA ALA A 150 13.05 5.44 8.56
C ALA A 150 13.90 4.40 7.80
N ALA A 151 14.32 4.73 6.58
CA ALA A 151 15.10 3.87 5.72
C ALA A 151 16.60 4.17 5.68
N LEU A 152 17.08 5.27 6.27
CA LEU A 152 18.48 5.71 6.22
C LEU A 152 19.26 5.40 7.49
#